data_AF-A0A9X3N0H1-F1
#
_entry.id   AF-A0A9X3N0H1-F1
#
_cell.length_a   1.000
_cell.length_b   1.000
_cell.length_c   1.000
_cell.angle_alpha   90.00
_cell.angle_beta   90.00
_cell.angle_gamma   90.00
#
_symmetry.space_group_name_H-M   'P 1'
#
loop_
_entity.id
_entity.type
_entity.pdbx_description
1 polymer ?
#
loop_
_entity_poly.entity_id
_entity_poly.type
_entity_poly.pdbx_seq_one_letter_code
_entity_poly.pdbx_strand_id
1 'polypeptide(L)'
;MTCPCGHDEHRVPTTRDEIVAAMGLRNRLGDLLETVADDSSKWMSVMRCRECGRYWADDSLDSGHATLMFVYPIETGDPQAWLAQAQNVWA
;
A
#
# COMPACT_ATOMS: atom_id res chain seq x y z
N MET A 1 -0.76 4.13 -17.81
CA MET A 1 -2.08 3.50 -18.06
C MET A 1 -2.71 3.23 -16.72
N THR A 2 -3.90 3.79 -16.52
CA THR A 2 -4.62 3.84 -15.24
C THR A 2 -5.21 2.45 -14.93
N CYS A 3 -5.14 1.95 -13.69
CA CYS A 3 -5.82 0.72 -13.29
C CYS A 3 -7.33 0.88 -13.54
N PRO A 4 -8.03 -0.09 -14.16
CA PRO A 4 -9.49 -0.03 -14.28
C PRO A 4 -10.21 0.08 -12.92
N CYS A 5 -9.51 -0.26 -11.83
CA CYS A 5 -9.95 -0.12 -10.45
C CYS A 5 -9.98 1.34 -9.92
N GLY A 6 -9.43 2.32 -10.66
CA GLY A 6 -9.47 3.75 -10.30
C GLY A 6 -8.53 4.19 -9.16
N HIS A 7 -7.69 3.30 -8.60
CA HIS A 7 -6.87 3.62 -7.43
C HIS A 7 -5.71 4.60 -7.69
N ASP A 8 -5.25 4.72 -8.92
CA ASP A 8 -4.20 5.65 -9.34
C ASP A 8 -4.69 7.10 -9.47
N GLU A 9 -5.97 7.36 -9.23
CA GLU A 9 -6.50 8.73 -9.06
C GLU A 9 -6.07 9.37 -7.73
N HIS A 10 -5.50 8.59 -6.80
CA HIS A 10 -5.05 9.11 -5.51
C HIS A 10 -3.61 9.63 -5.60
N ARG A 11 -3.48 10.90 -5.97
CA ARG A 11 -2.24 11.67 -5.75
C ARG A 11 -1.91 11.71 -4.26
N VAL A 12 -0.63 11.90 -3.92
CA VAL A 12 -0.18 12.13 -2.54
C VAL A 12 -1.03 13.24 -1.91
N PRO A 13 -1.73 12.98 -0.79
CA PRO A 13 -2.52 13.99 -0.10
C PRO A 13 -1.70 15.24 0.23
N THR A 14 -2.23 16.42 -0.08
CA THR A 14 -1.59 17.72 0.18
C THR A 14 -2.29 18.53 1.27
N THR A 15 -3.51 18.13 1.65
CA THR A 15 -4.31 18.77 2.70
C THR A 15 -4.70 17.77 3.79
N ARG A 16 -5.02 18.29 4.99
CA ARG A 16 -5.50 17.49 6.12
C ARG A 16 -6.75 16.68 5.76
N ASP A 17 -7.70 17.28 5.04
CA ASP A 17 -8.94 16.60 4.66
C ASP A 17 -8.69 15.49 3.64
N GLU A 18 -7.73 15.69 2.72
CA GLU A 18 -7.27 14.64 1.80
C GLU A 18 -6.62 13.48 2.56
N ILE A 19 -5.83 13.76 3.61
CA ILE A 19 -5.24 12.73 4.49
C ILE A 19 -6.33 11.95 5.20
N VAL A 20 -7.31 12.62 5.81
CA VAL A 20 -8.41 11.97 6.52
C VAL A 20 -9.25 11.12 5.55
N ALA A 21 -9.51 11.61 4.33
CA ALA A 21 -10.18 10.83 3.30
C ALA A 21 -9.36 9.59 2.86
N ALA A 22 -8.03 9.72 2.82
CA ALA A 22 -7.11 8.62 2.52
C ALA A 22 -6.97 7.61 3.67
N MET A 23 -7.21 7.98 4.93
CA MET A 23 -7.21 7.03 6.05
C MET A 23 -8.28 5.93 5.88
N GLY A 24 -9.40 6.25 5.24
CA GLY A 24 -10.42 5.26 4.87
C GLY A 24 -10.12 4.48 3.59
N LEU A 25 -9.03 4.78 2.89
CA LEU A 25 -8.66 4.11 1.64
C LEU A 25 -8.37 2.64 1.91
N ARG A 26 -7.49 2.31 2.87
CA ARG A 26 -7.15 0.92 3.25
C ARG A 26 -8.39 0.04 3.47
N ASN A 27 -9.38 0.56 4.19
CA ASN A 27 -10.65 -0.14 4.43
C ASN A 27 -11.47 -0.34 3.14
N ARG A 28 -11.48 0.65 2.23
CA ARG A 28 -12.14 0.56 0.92
C ARG A 28 -11.41 -0.39 -0.04
N LEU A 29 -10.10 -0.58 0.13
CA LEU A 29 -9.30 -1.46 -0.72
C LEU A 29 -9.34 -2.92 -0.26
N GLY A 30 -9.79 -3.20 0.97
CA GLY A 30 -9.78 -4.55 1.55
C GLY A 30 -10.54 -5.59 0.72
N ASP A 31 -11.60 -5.20 0.02
CA ASP A 31 -12.36 -6.10 -0.85
C ASP A 31 -11.77 -6.22 -2.26
N LEU A 32 -10.98 -5.24 -2.70
CA LEU A 32 -10.43 -5.13 -4.05
C LEU A 32 -9.02 -5.71 -4.18
N LEU A 33 -8.28 -5.69 -3.08
CA LEU A 33 -6.90 -6.14 -2.99
C LEU A 33 -6.82 -7.38 -2.11
N GLU A 34 -5.94 -8.31 -2.48
CA GLU A 34 -5.60 -9.46 -1.64
C GLU A 34 -4.13 -9.41 -1.27
N THR A 35 -3.79 -9.66 -0.01
CA THR A 35 -2.40 -9.78 0.43
C THR A 35 -1.78 -11.03 -0.18
N VAL A 36 -0.66 -10.85 -0.90
CA VAL A 36 0.10 -11.94 -1.53
C VAL A 36 1.47 -12.16 -0.88
N ALA A 37 1.98 -11.17 -0.16
CA ALA A 37 3.10 -11.31 0.76
C ALA A 37 2.97 -10.34 1.93
N ASP A 38 3.51 -10.72 3.07
CA ASP A 38 3.53 -9.93 4.29
C ASP A 38 4.85 -10.15 5.01
N ASP A 39 5.41 -9.08 5.56
CA ASP A 39 6.60 -9.12 6.41
C ASP A 39 6.35 -8.21 7.61
N SER A 40 5.85 -8.83 8.68
CA SER A 40 5.55 -8.15 9.94
C SER A 40 6.77 -7.54 10.63
N SER A 41 7.99 -7.96 10.28
CA SER A 41 9.22 -7.32 10.78
C SER A 41 9.47 -5.96 10.12
N LYS A 42 8.90 -5.73 8.94
CA LYS A 42 9.04 -4.51 8.15
C LYS A 42 7.82 -3.60 8.17
N TRP A 43 6.71 -4.05 8.76
CA TRP A 43 5.43 -3.32 8.77
C TRP A 43 4.90 -3.06 7.35
N MET A 44 5.22 -3.99 6.44
CA MET A 44 4.94 -3.91 5.01
C MET A 44 4.29 -5.19 4.50
N SER A 45 3.37 -5.05 3.56
CA SER A 45 2.79 -6.16 2.81
C SER A 45 2.71 -5.82 1.32
N VAL A 46 2.73 -6.85 0.48
CA VAL A 46 2.45 -6.73 -0.95
C VAL A 46 1.06 -7.30 -1.21
N MET A 47 0.25 -6.51 -1.91
CA MET A 47 -1.10 -6.85 -2.29
C MET A 47 -1.23 -6.98 -3.81
N ARG A 48 -2.24 -7.73 -4.25
CA ARG A 48 -2.60 -7.88 -5.66
C ARG A 48 -4.04 -7.45 -5.86
N CYS A 49 -4.28 -6.63 -6.89
CA CYS A 49 -5.65 -6.31 -7.31
C CYS A 49 -6.33 -7.57 -7.84
N ARG A 50 -7.50 -7.91 -7.28
CA ARG A 50 -8.28 -9.10 -7.67
C ARG A 50 -8.79 -9.03 -9.12
N GLU A 51 -8.96 -7.83 -9.67
CA GLU A 51 -9.50 -7.65 -11.03
C GLU A 51 -8.43 -7.63 -12.12
N CYS A 52 -7.36 -6.85 -11.94
CA CYS A 52 -6.35 -6.63 -12.98
C CYS A 52 -5.00 -7.32 -12.71
N GLY A 53 -4.82 -7.90 -11.52
CA GLY A 53 -3.57 -8.58 -11.14
C GLY A 53 -2.40 -7.64 -10.84
N ARG A 54 -2.57 -6.30 -10.91
CA ARG A 54 -1.52 -5.33 -10.58
C ARG A 54 -1.13 -5.42 -9.12
N TYR A 55 0.16 -5.30 -8.83
CA TYR A 55 0.70 -5.31 -7.47
C TYR A 55 0.72 -3.93 -6.83
N TRP A 56 0.53 -3.94 -5.52
CA TRP A 56 0.50 -2.77 -4.64
C TRP A 56 1.31 -3.08 -3.38
N ALA A 57 1.88 -2.07 -2.73
CA ALA A 57 2.42 -2.20 -1.39
C ALA A 57 1.48 -1.53 -0.38
N ASP A 58 1.29 -2.16 0.79
CA ASP A 58 0.77 -1.56 2.02
C ASP A 58 1.96 -1.38 2.95
N ASP A 59 2.23 -0.15 3.36
CA ASP A 59 3.38 0.22 4.19
C ASP A 59 2.89 1.07 5.36
N SER A 60 3.40 0.81 6.56
CA SER A 60 3.03 1.57 7.74
C SER A 60 4.22 2.01 8.57
N LEU A 61 4.16 3.24 9.05
CA LEU A 61 5.15 3.87 9.91
C LEU A 61 4.48 4.25 11.23
N ASP A 62 5.01 3.75 12.34
CA ASP A 62 4.51 4.05 13.68
C ASP A 62 5.55 4.83 14.49
N SER A 63 5.11 5.92 15.12
CA SER A 63 5.95 6.79 15.97
C SER A 63 5.66 6.63 17.47
N GLY A 64 4.78 5.72 17.86
CA GLY A 64 4.19 5.57 19.20
C GLY A 64 3.11 6.60 19.53
N HIS A 65 3.03 7.70 18.78
CA HIS A 65 2.02 8.77 18.94
C HIS A 65 1.06 8.85 17.76
N ALA A 66 1.52 8.45 16.57
CA ALA A 66 0.74 8.41 15.34
C ALA A 66 1.25 7.29 14.44
N THR A 67 0.31 6.69 13.71
CA THR A 67 0.56 5.70 12.67
C THR A 67 0.21 6.30 11.31
N LEU A 68 1.12 6.22 10.36
CA LEU A 68 0.91 6.57 8.96
C LEU A 68 0.79 5.28 8.15
N MET A 69 -0.19 5.21 7.24
CA MET A 69 -0.39 4.07 6.34
C MET A 69 -0.36 4.56 4.90
N PHE A 70 0.36 3.84 4.04
CA PHE A 70 0.53 4.16 2.64
C PHE A 70 0.15 2.94 1.80
N VAL A 71 -0.68 3.16 0.79
CA VAL A 71 -0.97 2.15 -0.23
C VAL A 71 -0.63 2.72 -1.60
N TYR A 72 0.29 2.08 -2.33
CA TYR A 72 0.79 2.58 -3.60
C TYR A 72 1.08 1.46 -4.60
N PRO A 73 0.95 1.69 -5.91
CA PRO A 73 1.21 0.67 -6.91
C PRO A 73 2.72 0.38 -6.99
N ILE A 74 3.07 -0.88 -7.23
CA ILE A 74 4.46 -1.30 -7.44
C ILE A 74 4.60 -2.05 -8.77
N GLU A 75 5.77 -1.94 -9.39
CA GLU A 75 6.12 -2.70 -10.59
C GLU A 75 7.08 -3.82 -10.20
N THR A 76 6.60 -5.06 -10.22
CA THR A 76 7.40 -6.25 -9.92
C THR A 76 6.87 -7.48 -10.65
N GLY A 77 7.78 -8.40 -11.00
CA GLY A 77 7.45 -9.75 -11.46
C GLY A 77 7.48 -10.80 -10.33
N ASP A 78 8.04 -10.45 -9.17
CA ASP A 78 8.17 -11.31 -8.00
C ASP A 78 7.86 -10.48 -6.74
N PRO A 79 6.61 -10.56 -6.22
CA PRO A 79 6.20 -9.79 -5.04
C PRO A 79 7.00 -10.16 -3.78
N GLN A 80 7.52 -11.39 -3.71
CA GLN A 80 8.15 -11.94 -2.51
C GLN A 80 9.60 -11.50 -2.47
N ALA A 81 10.30 -11.59 -3.60
CA ALA A 81 11.64 -11.05 -3.72
C ALA A 81 11.65 -9.53 -3.55
N TRP A 82 10.63 -8.83 -4.05
CA TRP A 82 10.48 -7.38 -3.85
C TRP A 82 10.40 -7.04 -2.36
N LEU A 83 9.51 -7.71 -1.60
CA LEU A 83 9.36 -7.47 -0.17
C LEU A 83 10.60 -7.87 0.63
N ALA A 84 11.29 -8.95 0.24
CA ALA A 84 12.53 -9.38 0.87
C ALA A 84 13.63 -8.32 0.74
N GLN A 85 13.69 -7.62 -0.39
CA GLN A 85 14.67 -6.56 -0.65
C GLN A 85 14.30 -5.21 -0.04
N ALA A 86 13.01 -4.98 0.27
CA ALA A 86 12.57 -3.75 0.93
C ALA A 86 13.33 -3.56 2.26
N GLN A 87 13.83 -2.35 2.48
CA GLN A 87 14.56 -1.99 3.68
C GLN A 87 13.73 -0.98 4.48
N ASN A 88 13.51 -1.27 5.75
CA ASN A 88 13.02 -0.27 6.68
C ASN A 88 14.20 0.62 7.07
N VAL A 89 14.43 1.68 6.30
CA VAL A 89 15.55 2.61 6.50
C VAL A 89 15.43 3.43 7.80
N TRP A 90 14.33 3.27 8.54
CA TRP A 90 14.05 3.96 9.80
C TRP A 90 13.82 3.02 10.99
N ALA A 91 14.06 1.71 10.83
CA ALA A 91 13.99 0.71 11.91
C ALA A 91 15.29 0.61 12.71
#